data_AF-A0A2T0B2X3-F1
#
_entry.id   AF-A0A2T0B2X3-F1
#
_cell.length_a   1.000
_cell.length_b   1.000
_cell.length_c   1.000
_cell.angle_alpha   90.00
_cell.angle_beta   90.00
_cell.angle_gamma   90.00
#
_symmetry.space_group_name_H-M   'P 1'
#
loop_
_entity.id
_entity.type
_entity.pdbx_description
1 polymer ?
#
loop_
_entity_poly.entity_id
_entity_poly.type
_entity_poly.pdbx_seq_one_letter_code
_entity_poly.pdbx_strand_id
1 'polypeptide(L)'
;MAIEAIKNIKDTELKGEEILKNAQAESKNILKDAELKATEQYKGIIQQAKEQSKKIINSSLEQGQKEAETIKESGEKDAQEILNISMDKIEKAVNLVVERIVNVNGNS
;
A
#
# COMPACT_ATOMS: atom_id res chain seq x y z
N MET A 1 -57.50 53.25 11.12
CA MET A 1 -57.35 52.07 12.00
C MET A 1 -57.53 50.75 11.24
N ALA A 2 -58.73 50.40 10.73
CA ALA A 2 -58.94 49.10 10.05
C ALA A 2 -58.12 48.91 8.75
N ILE A 3 -57.99 49.96 7.93
CA ILE A 3 -57.20 49.92 6.68
C ILE A 3 -55.70 49.74 6.96
N GLU A 4 -55.21 50.34 8.03
CA GLU A 4 -53.81 50.22 8.47
C GLU A 4 -53.50 48.80 8.99
N ALA A 5 -54.43 48.21 9.72
CA ALA A 5 -54.33 46.82 10.17
C ALA A 5 -54.29 45.84 8.98
N ILE A 6 -55.14 46.04 7.97
CA ILE A 6 -55.13 45.21 6.74
C ILE A 6 -53.82 45.37 5.98
N LYS A 7 -53.28 46.58 5.87
CA LYS A 7 -51.98 46.83 5.22
C LYS A 7 -50.83 46.13 5.97
N ASN A 8 -50.80 46.23 7.30
CA ASN A 8 -49.82 45.54 8.12
C ASN A 8 -49.88 44.01 8.00
N ILE A 9 -51.08 43.44 7.89
CA ILE A 9 -51.26 42.00 7.65
C ILE A 9 -50.63 41.62 6.31
N LYS A 10 -50.95 42.35 5.24
CA LYS A 10 -50.41 42.10 3.91
C LYS A 10 -48.88 42.24 3.84
N ASP A 11 -48.31 43.26 4.50
CA ASP A 11 -46.85 43.41 4.59
C ASP A 11 -46.19 42.27 5.39
N THR A 12 -46.88 41.74 6.40
CA THR A 12 -46.40 40.59 7.19
C THR A 12 -46.45 39.30 6.37
N GLU A 13 -47.51 39.10 5.59
CA GLU A 13 -47.62 37.96 4.67
C GLU A 13 -46.49 37.95 3.63
N LEU A 14 -46.22 39.10 3.00
CA LEU A 14 -45.13 39.24 2.02
C LEU A 14 -43.76 38.92 2.63
N LYS A 15 -43.49 39.42 3.84
CA LYS A 15 -42.25 39.09 4.57
C LYS A 15 -42.17 37.61 4.92
N GLY A 16 -43.30 36.99 5.29
CA GLY A 16 -43.37 35.55 5.55
C GLY A 16 -43.05 34.72 4.30
N GLU A 17 -43.61 35.09 3.15
CA GLU A 17 -43.29 34.45 1.86
C GLU A 17 -41.83 34.62 1.47
N GLU A 18 -41.25 35.80 1.69
CA GLU A 18 -39.82 36.05 1.41
C GLU A 18 -38.93 35.18 2.30
N ILE A 19 -39.23 35.08 3.60
CA ILE A 19 -38.50 34.22 4.53
C ILE A 19 -38.57 32.76 4.09
N LEU A 20 -39.75 32.26 3.70
CA LEU A 20 -39.94 30.91 3.20
C LEU A 20 -39.11 30.64 1.95
N LYS A 21 -39.13 31.57 0.99
CA LYS A 21 -38.36 31.45 -0.26
C LYS A 21 -36.86 31.44 0.00
N ASN A 22 -36.39 32.31 0.90
CA ASN A 22 -34.98 32.37 1.28
C ASN A 22 -34.53 31.10 2.01
N ALA A 23 -35.33 30.59 2.96
CA ALA A 23 -35.05 29.35 3.66
C ALA A 23 -34.99 28.14 2.69
N GLN A 24 -35.87 28.09 1.70
CA GLN A 24 -35.84 27.05 0.67
C GLN A 24 -34.59 27.14 -0.22
N ALA A 25 -34.17 28.35 -0.59
CA ALA A 25 -32.95 28.55 -1.38
C ALA A 25 -31.70 28.18 -0.58
N GLU A 26 -31.63 28.59 0.68
CA GLU A 26 -30.52 28.29 1.59
C GLU A 26 -30.41 26.79 1.85
N SER A 27 -31.54 26.11 2.09
CA SER A 27 -31.57 24.65 2.24
C SER A 27 -31.00 23.92 1.02
N LYS A 28 -31.36 24.34 -0.19
CA LYS A 28 -30.81 23.76 -1.43
C LYS A 28 -29.30 24.01 -1.56
N ASN A 29 -28.82 25.18 -1.18
CA ASN A 29 -27.39 25.49 -1.20
C ASN A 29 -26.62 24.62 -0.19
N ILE A 30 -27.14 24.47 1.03
CA ILE A 30 -26.54 23.60 2.06
C ILE A 30 -26.43 22.15 1.56
N LEU A 31 -27.49 21.63 0.95
CA LEU A 31 -27.49 20.29 0.36
C LEU A 31 -26.42 20.14 -0.73
N LYS A 32 -26.36 21.10 -1.66
CA LYS A 32 -25.38 21.08 -2.75
C LYS A 32 -23.93 21.16 -2.23
N ASP A 33 -23.67 22.02 -1.25
CA ASP A 33 -22.34 22.15 -0.64
C ASP A 33 -21.95 20.90 0.13
N ALA A 34 -22.90 20.26 0.82
CA ALA A 34 -22.68 19.00 1.49
C ALA A 34 -22.34 17.88 0.50
N GLU A 35 -23.06 17.79 -0.62
CA GLU A 35 -22.79 16.81 -1.70
C GLU A 35 -21.40 17.03 -2.33
N LEU A 36 -21.02 18.28 -2.58
CA LEU A 36 -19.71 18.63 -3.11
C LEU A 36 -18.59 18.24 -2.14
N LYS A 37 -18.72 18.60 -0.86
CA LYS A 37 -17.75 18.24 0.18
C LYS A 37 -17.65 16.73 0.36
N ALA A 38 -18.77 16.00 0.35
CA ALA A 38 -18.78 14.55 0.44
C ALA A 38 -18.06 13.91 -0.75
N THR A 39 -18.30 14.41 -1.96
CA THR A 39 -17.64 13.92 -3.18
C THR A 39 -16.14 14.19 -3.16
N GLU A 40 -15.72 15.38 -2.72
CA GLU A 40 -14.31 15.74 -2.59
C GLU A 40 -13.60 14.88 -1.55
N GLN A 41 -14.18 14.72 -0.36
CA GLN A 41 -13.64 13.86 0.68
C GLN A 41 -13.53 12.41 0.22
N TYR A 42 -14.56 11.88 -0.43
CA TYR A 42 -14.54 10.52 -0.97
C TYR A 42 -13.40 10.35 -1.99
N LYS A 43 -13.26 11.28 -2.93
CA LYS A 43 -12.15 11.25 -3.91
C LYS A 43 -10.78 11.32 -3.22
N GLY A 44 -10.65 12.18 -2.19
CA GLY A 44 -9.44 12.31 -1.39
C GLY A 44 -9.07 11.00 -0.69
N ILE A 45 -10.03 10.33 -0.04
CA ILE A 45 -9.82 9.04 0.62
C ILE A 45 -9.36 7.98 -0.39
N ILE A 46 -10.00 7.90 -1.56
CA ILE A 46 -9.63 6.94 -2.60
C ILE A 46 -8.22 7.22 -3.14
N GLN A 47 -7.86 8.48 -3.33
CA GLN A 47 -6.50 8.84 -3.77
C GLN A 47 -5.45 8.47 -2.72
N GLN A 48 -5.69 8.81 -1.45
CA GLN A 48 -4.80 8.46 -0.35
C GLN A 48 -4.63 6.95 -0.22
N ALA A 49 -5.72 6.18 -0.33
CA ALA A 49 -5.66 4.72 -0.31
C ALA A 49 -4.81 4.16 -1.47
N LYS A 50 -4.95 4.72 -2.68
CA LYS A 50 -4.13 4.33 -3.84
C LYS A 50 -2.65 4.64 -3.63
N GLU A 51 -2.33 5.82 -3.10
CA GLU A 51 -0.95 6.22 -2.80
C GLU A 51 -0.32 5.32 -1.73
N GLN A 52 -1.06 5.03 -0.65
CA GLN A 52 -0.62 4.09 0.38
C GLN A 52 -0.40 2.69 -0.18
N SER A 53 -1.32 2.18 -0.99
CA SER A 53 -1.18 0.88 -1.65
C SER A 53 0.07 0.82 -2.53
N LYS A 54 0.30 1.86 -3.35
CA LYS A 54 1.51 1.96 -4.18
C LYS A 54 2.78 1.99 -3.33
N LYS A 55 2.77 2.72 -2.21
CA LYS A 55 3.90 2.78 -1.28
C LYS A 55 4.20 1.42 -0.66
N ILE A 56 3.18 0.67 -0.25
CA ILE A 56 3.33 -0.68 0.29
C ILE A 56 3.94 -1.60 -0.75
N ILE A 57 3.39 -1.62 -1.98
CA ILE A 57 3.91 -2.46 -3.07
C ILE A 57 5.38 -2.14 -3.36
N ASN A 58 5.71 -0.86 -3.51
CA ASN A 58 7.10 -0.45 -3.78
C ASN A 58 8.04 -0.84 -2.63
N SER A 59 7.64 -0.63 -1.37
CA SER A 59 8.45 -1.02 -0.22
C SER A 59 8.67 -2.53 -0.16
N SER A 60 7.64 -3.34 -0.47
CA SER A 60 7.76 -4.79 -0.52
C SER A 60 8.66 -5.26 -1.67
N LEU A 61 8.62 -4.59 -2.82
CA LEU A 61 9.53 -4.87 -3.94
C LEU A 61 10.98 -4.56 -3.58
N GLU A 62 11.24 -3.38 -3.01
CA GLU A 62 12.59 -3.00 -2.58
C GLU A 62 13.14 -3.95 -1.52
N GLN A 63 12.32 -4.32 -0.54
CA GLN A 63 12.71 -5.28 0.49
C GLN A 63 12.98 -6.66 -0.12
N GLY A 64 12.09 -7.17 -0.98
CA GLY A 64 12.28 -8.44 -1.66
C GLY A 64 13.52 -8.47 -2.53
N GLN A 65 13.83 -7.37 -3.22
CA GLN A 65 15.05 -7.26 -4.03
C GLN A 65 16.31 -7.29 -3.16
N LYS A 66 16.31 -6.58 -2.02
CA LYS A 66 17.43 -6.58 -1.08
C LYS A 66 17.68 -7.96 -0.45
N GLU A 67 16.60 -8.66 -0.09
CA GLU A 67 16.68 -10.03 0.42
C GLU A 67 17.22 -10.98 -0.66
N ALA A 68 16.73 -10.87 -1.89
CA ALA A 68 17.21 -11.67 -3.02
C ALA A 68 18.70 -11.43 -3.32
N GLU A 69 19.15 -10.17 -3.26
CA GLU A 69 20.55 -9.81 -3.46
C GLU A 69 21.44 -10.40 -2.36
N THR A 70 20.99 -10.35 -1.10
CA THR A 70 21.70 -10.97 0.03
C THR A 70 21.81 -12.50 -0.14
N ILE A 71 20.73 -13.16 -0.56
CA ILE A 71 20.73 -14.60 -0.83
C ILE A 71 21.69 -14.94 -1.96
N LYS A 72 21.69 -14.12 -3.03
CA LYS A 72 22.59 -14.30 -4.17
C LYS A 72 24.05 -14.16 -3.76
N GLU A 73 24.41 -13.11 -3.02
CA GLU A 73 25.78 -12.90 -2.54
C GLU A 73 26.24 -14.06 -1.63
N SER A 74 25.39 -14.53 -0.72
CA SER A 74 25.68 -15.69 0.12
C SER A 74 25.91 -16.94 -0.74
N GLY A 75 25.02 -17.20 -1.70
CA GLY A 75 25.14 -18.36 -2.58
C GLY A 75 26.39 -18.32 -3.47
N GLU A 76 26.78 -17.15 -3.97
CA GLU A 76 28.02 -16.97 -4.72
C GLU A 76 29.24 -17.24 -3.85
N LYS A 77 29.23 -16.77 -2.60
CA LYS A 77 30.31 -17.04 -1.64
C LYS A 77 30.42 -18.53 -1.31
N ASP A 78 29.30 -19.19 -1.02
CA ASP A 78 29.28 -20.63 -0.74
C ASP A 78 29.79 -21.44 -1.93
N ALA A 79 29.38 -21.07 -3.15
CA ALA A 79 29.88 -21.70 -4.37
C ALA A 79 31.39 -21.49 -4.55
N GLN A 80 31.90 -20.29 -4.28
CA GLN A 80 33.34 -20.02 -4.30
C GLN A 80 34.11 -20.83 -3.26
N GLU A 81 33.58 -20.98 -2.05
CA GLU A 81 34.21 -21.81 -1.01
C GLU A 81 34.30 -23.28 -1.42
N ILE A 82 33.27 -23.82 -2.09
CA ILE A 82 33.28 -25.18 -2.63
C ILE A 82 34.32 -25.32 -3.76
N LEU A 83 34.35 -24.36 -4.69
CA LEU A 83 35.29 -24.39 -5.82
C LEU A 83 36.75 -24.23 -5.38
N ASN A 84 36.99 -23.47 -4.31
CA ASN A 84 38.33 -23.21 -3.76
C ASN A 84 38.75 -24.22 -2.68
N ILE A 85 38.14 -25.41 -2.63
CA ILE A 85 38.61 -26.47 -1.73
C ILE A 85 40.08 -26.78 -2.05
N SER A 86 40.90 -26.77 -1.00
CA SER A 86 42.34 -27.06 -1.07
C SER A 86 42.62 -28.43 -1.70
N MET A 87 43.63 -28.52 -2.58
CA MET A 87 44.08 -29.79 -3.17
C MET A 87 44.42 -30.84 -2.12
N ASP A 88 44.97 -30.48 -0.96
CA ASP A 88 45.22 -31.41 0.14
C ASP A 88 43.97 -32.18 0.61
N LYS A 89 42.81 -31.52 0.64
CA LYS A 89 41.54 -32.16 1.00
C LYS A 89 41.07 -33.11 -0.10
N ILE A 90 41.31 -32.74 -1.36
CA ILE A 90 40.99 -33.58 -2.52
C ILE A 90 41.87 -34.83 -2.51
N GLU A 91 43.19 -34.69 -2.34
CA GLU A 91 44.11 -35.83 -2.26
C GLU A 91 43.77 -36.77 -1.10
N LYS A 92 43.46 -36.22 0.09
CA LYS A 92 43.00 -37.04 1.23
C LYS A 92 41.73 -37.82 0.90
N ALA A 93 40.76 -37.18 0.23
CA ALA A 93 39.53 -37.87 -0.19
C ALA A 93 39.82 -38.97 -1.22
N VAL A 94 40.70 -38.73 -2.18
CA VAL A 94 41.13 -39.73 -3.18
C VAL A 94 41.81 -40.92 -2.50
N ASN A 95 42.76 -40.68 -1.60
CA ASN A 95 43.45 -41.75 -0.87
C ASN A 95 42.47 -42.60 -0.04
N LEU A 96 41.48 -41.97 0.58
CA LEU A 96 40.45 -42.68 1.36
C LEU A 96 39.59 -43.60 0.48
N VAL A 97 39.28 -43.18 -0.75
CA VAL A 97 38.58 -44.03 -1.74
C VAL A 97 39.48 -45.18 -2.21
N VAL A 98 40.74 -44.89 -2.51
CA VAL A 98 41.73 -45.91 -2.93
C VAL A 98 41.93 -46.96 -1.85
N GLU A 99 42.16 -46.56 -0.59
CA GLU A 99 42.27 -47.50 0.54
C GLU A 99 41.02 -48.37 0.69
N ARG A 100 39.82 -47.82 0.47
CA ARG A 100 38.58 -48.60 0.52
C ARG A 100 38.52 -49.66 -0.56
N ILE A 101 38.90 -49.34 -1.79
CA ILE A 101 38.89 -50.30 -2.91
C ILE A 101 39.97 -51.38 -2.70
N VAL A 102 41.18 -50.97 -2.29
CA VAL A 102 42.30 -51.87 -2.08
C VAL A 102 42.05 -52.82 -0.91
N ASN A 103 41.43 -52.37 0.19
CA ASN A 103 41.08 -53.26 1.31
C ASN A 103 39.95 -54.24 0.99
N VAL A 104 39.03 -53.89 0.07
CA VAL A 104 37.94 -54.79 -0.35
C VAL A 104 38.43 -55.85 -1.35
N ASN A 105 39.40 -55.52 -2.20
CA ASN A 105 39.98 -56.44 -3.21
C ASN A 105 41.31 -57.08 -2.77
N GLY A 106 41.86 -56.70 -1.62
CA GLY A 106 43.22 -57.02 -1.18
C GLY A 106 43.33 -58.23 -0.24
N ASN A 107 42.28 -59.04 -0.10
CA ASN A 107 42.39 -60.32 0.57
C ASN A 107 42.61 -61.43 -0.47
N SER A 108 43.89 -61.65 -0.79
CA SER A 108 44.43 -62.95 -1.20
C SER A 108 45.68 -63.21 -0.38
#